data_AF-A0A4V6RY26-F1
#
_entry.id   AF-A0A4V6RY26-F1
#
_cell.length_a   1.000
_cell.length_b   1.000
_cell.length_c   1.000
_cell.angle_alpha   90.00
_cell.angle_beta   90.00
_cell.angle_gamma   90.00
#
_symmetry.space_group_name_H-M   'P 1'
#
loop_
_entity.id
_entity.type
_entity.pdbx_description
1 polymer ?
#
loop_
_entity_poly.entity_id
_entity_poly.type
_entity_poly.pdbx_seq_one_letter_code
_entity_poly.pdbx_strand_id
1 'polypeptide(L)'
;MQKPKQKNPKKKKKKQSKAKQTMGSSSQLSLSPSLGFSTTHYVLICIISLSLQSQPVLSQCKNPPVIFNFGDSNSDTGGLVAGLGFPVNPPNGRTFFGTSTGRLSDGRLVLDLLCQSVNTSFLRPYLDSLGTTFTNGANFAVVGSSTLPKYLPFALNIQVMQFLHFKARSNQLVTAETLLLQEGPKDLFQSKCMLICGRVKSSRTSVAEQIQAQTQIWTDAGVLAVVFEAAKLQQYATAVGCFKNLINDEGFNSALYMIDIGQNDIADSFTRNLSYVQVIKRIPSIIIEIKNAVKAIYGQGGRKFWIHNTGPLGCLPQKLSMVQRRPNDVDPYGCLSSYNAAARIFNEGLRHLCEEMRSEMVDATIVYVDIYSIKYDLIANYTKHGFSKPLMACCGFGGPPYNYNIKVPCGQPGYQVQVHGKVAYVSQTAVVLTGTIQENILFGSNMDKHRYHEVLEKCSLIKDLELLPFGDCTIIGERGVNLSGGQKQRVQLARALYQDADVYLLDDPFSAVDAHTATSLFNVNTILV
;
A
#
# COMPACT_ATOMS: atom_id res chain seq x y z
N MET A 1 -54.51 36.15 4.03
CA MET A 1 -55.47 37.10 4.62
C MET A 1 -55.07 37.38 6.07
N GLN A 2 -55.07 38.67 6.45
CA GLN A 2 -55.07 39.28 7.80
C GLN A 2 -53.88 39.09 8.79
N LYS A 3 -53.23 40.25 9.03
CA LYS A 3 -52.45 40.73 10.20
C LYS A 3 -53.20 40.55 11.54
N PRO A 4 -52.58 40.64 12.76
CA PRO A 4 -51.88 41.84 13.32
C PRO A 4 -50.72 41.52 14.31
N LYS A 5 -49.94 42.40 14.97
CA LYS A 5 -49.63 43.85 15.00
C LYS A 5 -48.31 43.96 15.80
N GLN A 6 -47.28 44.65 15.28
CA GLN A 6 -46.14 45.15 16.05
C GLN A 6 -46.47 46.55 16.60
N LYS A 7 -46.06 46.84 17.85
CA LYS A 7 -46.00 48.19 18.43
C LYS A 7 -44.56 48.72 18.38
N ASN A 8 -44.42 49.95 17.89
CA ASN A 8 -43.23 50.82 17.90
C ASN A 8 -43.38 51.86 19.04
N PRO A 9 -42.30 52.51 19.52
CA PRO A 9 -41.97 53.87 19.01
C PRO A 9 -40.45 54.16 18.91
N LYS A 10 -39.93 54.64 17.76
CA LYS A 10 -39.64 56.07 17.41
C LYS A 10 -38.93 56.87 18.53
N LYS A 11 -37.63 57.15 18.41
CA LYS A 11 -36.91 58.21 17.61
C LYS A 11 -37.00 59.66 18.17
N LYS A 12 -35.83 60.27 18.42
CA LYS A 12 -35.43 61.70 18.18
C LYS A 12 -33.88 61.77 18.28
N LYS A 13 -33.06 61.95 17.21
CA LYS A 13 -32.62 63.18 16.48
C LYS A 13 -32.03 64.25 17.43
N LYS A 14 -30.83 64.86 17.29
CA LYS A 14 -29.99 65.44 16.19
C LYS A 14 -28.53 65.65 16.74
N LYS A 15 -27.42 65.49 15.97
CA LYS A 15 -26.60 66.54 15.24
C LYS A 15 -26.32 67.83 16.07
N GLN A 16 -25.13 68.46 16.17
CA GLN A 16 -23.85 68.44 15.43
C GLN A 16 -22.84 69.43 16.11
N SER A 17 -21.57 69.42 15.64
CA SER A 17 -20.53 70.50 15.64
C SER A 17 -19.41 70.42 16.71
N LYS A 18 -18.22 71.02 16.55
CA LYS A 18 -17.11 70.97 15.55
C LYS A 18 -15.94 71.81 16.17
N ALA A 19 -14.70 71.57 15.71
CA ALA A 19 -13.45 72.39 15.83
C ALA A 19 -12.54 72.14 17.07
N LYS A 20 -11.18 72.15 17.02
CA LYS A 20 -10.16 72.50 15.99
C LYS A 20 -8.71 72.07 16.40
N GLN A 21 -7.87 71.70 15.41
CA GLN A 21 -6.38 71.91 15.19
C GLN A 21 -5.30 71.38 16.18
N THR A 22 -4.18 70.74 15.76
CA THR A 22 -3.05 71.16 14.84
C THR A 22 -2.21 69.92 14.39
N MET A 23 -1.95 69.65 13.09
CA MET A 23 -0.78 69.92 12.18
C MET A 23 0.61 69.32 12.50
N GLY A 24 1.21 68.57 11.55
CA GLY A 24 2.64 68.19 11.52
C GLY A 24 3.08 67.19 10.41
N SER A 25 3.52 67.73 9.27
CA SER A 25 4.37 67.28 8.14
C SER A 25 4.63 65.81 7.73
N SER A 26 4.56 65.64 6.41
CA SER A 26 5.12 64.63 5.50
C SER A 26 6.65 64.48 5.49
N SER A 27 7.14 63.24 5.31
CA SER A 27 8.42 62.96 4.64
C SER A 27 8.37 61.62 3.88
N GLN A 28 8.84 61.64 2.64
CA GLN A 28 9.10 60.49 1.78
C GLN A 28 10.36 59.77 2.26
N LEU A 29 10.38 58.43 2.22
CA LEU A 29 11.63 57.68 2.28
C LEU A 29 11.68 56.65 1.14
N SER A 30 12.70 56.83 0.31
CA SER A 30 13.16 56.00 -0.80
C SER A 30 13.51 54.57 -0.38
N LEU A 31 13.07 53.57 -1.14
CA LEU A 31 13.64 52.22 -1.11
C LEU A 31 14.89 52.16 -2.00
N SER A 32 16.01 51.76 -1.41
CA SER A 32 17.22 51.28 -2.11
C SER A 32 17.15 49.75 -2.30
N PRO A 33 17.74 49.18 -3.37
CA PRO A 33 17.91 47.74 -3.54
C PRO A 33 19.32 47.32 -3.11
N SER A 34 19.44 46.27 -2.28
CA SER A 34 20.50 45.26 -2.28
C SER A 34 20.63 44.60 -0.90
N LEU A 35 19.99 43.45 -0.70
CA LEU A 35 20.54 42.43 0.19
C LEU A 35 21.02 41.29 -0.70
N GLY A 36 22.33 41.30 -0.95
CA GLY A 36 23.00 40.13 -1.50
C GLY A 36 22.96 39.02 -0.47
N PHE A 37 22.27 37.91 -0.79
CA PHE A 37 22.37 36.70 -0.01
C PHE A 37 23.79 36.14 -0.18
N SER A 38 24.56 36.14 0.90
CA SER A 38 25.91 35.57 0.93
C SER A 38 25.89 34.11 0.51
N THR A 39 26.89 33.67 -0.26
CA THR A 39 27.12 32.28 -0.68
C THR A 39 27.13 31.29 0.50
N THR A 40 27.42 31.76 1.72
CA THR A 40 27.33 30.95 2.94
C THR A 40 25.92 30.52 3.31
N HIS A 41 24.88 31.30 2.97
CA HIS A 41 23.49 30.93 3.24
C HIS A 41 22.98 29.83 2.30
N TYR A 42 23.39 29.85 1.02
CA TYR A 42 23.07 28.80 0.07
C TYR A 42 23.73 27.47 0.45
N VAL A 43 25.00 27.50 0.89
CA VAL A 43 25.71 26.31 1.38
C VAL A 43 25.04 25.74 2.64
N LEU A 44 24.63 26.60 3.59
CA LEU A 44 23.96 26.16 4.81
C LEU A 44 22.58 25.53 4.53
N ILE A 45 21.80 26.11 3.61
CA ILE A 45 20.50 25.56 3.17
C ILE A 45 20.72 24.23 2.44
N CYS A 46 21.72 24.09 1.58
CA CYS A 46 22.06 22.83 0.94
C CYS A 46 22.48 21.75 1.95
N ILE A 47 23.29 22.09 2.97
CA ILE A 47 23.70 21.15 4.02
C ILE A 47 22.51 20.72 4.88
N ILE A 48 21.60 21.64 5.22
CA ILE A 48 20.37 21.32 5.95
C ILE A 48 19.46 20.41 5.09
N SER A 49 19.35 20.69 3.79
CA SER A 49 18.58 19.87 2.84
C SER A 49 19.17 18.47 2.64
N LEU A 50 20.49 18.34 2.64
CA LEU A 50 21.21 17.05 2.62
C LEU A 50 21.08 16.29 3.94
N SER A 51 21.00 16.99 5.08
CA SER A 51 20.81 16.37 6.41
C SER A 51 19.37 15.91 6.69
N LEU A 52 18.40 16.37 5.91
CA LEU A 52 16.99 15.96 5.96
C LEU A 52 16.68 14.74 5.06
N GLN A 53 17.68 14.21 4.34
CA GLN A 53 17.53 12.91 3.70
C GLN A 53 17.53 11.82 4.77
N SER A 54 16.42 11.09 4.87
CA SER A 54 16.33 9.86 5.66
C SER A 54 17.48 8.95 5.26
N GLN A 55 18.50 8.81 6.13
CA GLN A 55 19.57 7.85 5.93
C GLN A 55 18.93 6.49 5.67
N PRO A 56 19.27 5.78 4.58
CA PRO A 56 18.86 4.40 4.45
C PRO A 56 19.44 3.66 5.66
N VAL A 57 18.56 3.09 6.49
CA VAL A 57 19.01 2.21 7.57
C VAL A 57 19.62 1.00 6.89
N LEU A 58 20.94 1.03 6.68
CA LEU A 58 21.70 -0.11 6.20
C LEU A 58 21.44 -1.26 7.15
N SER A 59 20.97 -2.38 6.58
CA SER A 59 20.66 -3.55 7.38
C SER A 59 21.89 -4.00 8.15
N GLN A 60 21.74 -4.16 9.46
CA GLN A 60 22.80 -4.70 10.32
C GLN A 60 22.85 -6.25 10.25
N CYS A 61 21.89 -6.88 9.56
CA CYS A 61 21.85 -8.32 9.38
C CYS A 61 22.92 -8.75 8.36
N LYS A 62 23.95 -9.46 8.85
CA LYS A 62 25.01 -10.05 7.98
C LYS A 62 24.45 -11.06 6.99
N ASN A 63 23.43 -11.82 7.43
CA ASN A 63 22.68 -12.76 6.60
C ASN A 63 21.19 -12.36 6.62
N PRO A 64 20.54 -12.20 5.46
CA PRO A 64 19.11 -11.95 5.40
C PRO A 64 18.32 -13.07 6.10
N PRO A 65 17.36 -12.76 6.98
CA PRO A 65 16.57 -13.77 7.66
C PRO A 65 15.54 -14.40 6.72
N VAL A 66 15.21 -15.67 6.99
CA VAL A 66 13.96 -16.30 6.53
C VAL A 66 12.81 -15.75 7.37
N ILE A 67 11.69 -15.40 6.74
CA ILE A 67 10.53 -14.82 7.43
C ILE A 67 9.26 -15.62 7.12
N PHE A 68 8.54 -16.04 8.16
CA PHE A 68 7.20 -16.60 8.05
C PHE A 68 6.19 -15.65 8.70
N ASN A 69 5.19 -15.22 7.94
CA ASN A 69 4.18 -14.28 8.42
C ASN A 69 2.81 -14.94 8.50
N PHE A 70 2.10 -14.68 9.59
CA PHE A 70 0.72 -15.09 9.84
C PHE A 70 -0.08 -13.87 10.23
N GLY A 71 -1.28 -13.73 9.68
CA GLY A 71 -2.04 -12.53 9.94
C GLY A 71 -3.26 -12.32 9.07
N ASP A 72 -3.66 -11.05 8.99
CA ASP A 72 -4.82 -10.61 8.24
C ASP A 72 -4.44 -9.65 7.08
N SER A 73 -5.40 -8.83 6.66
CA SER A 73 -5.23 -7.81 5.61
C SER A 73 -4.07 -6.84 5.82
N ASN A 74 -3.63 -6.60 7.06
CA ASN A 74 -2.52 -5.67 7.34
C ASN A 74 -1.17 -6.20 6.84
N SER A 75 -1.06 -7.53 6.67
CA SER A 75 0.17 -8.19 6.24
C SER A 75 -0.04 -9.14 5.05
N ASP A 76 -1.24 -9.22 4.46
CA ASP A 76 -1.54 -10.03 3.28
C ASP A 76 -0.85 -9.49 2.00
N THR A 77 0.07 -10.27 1.44
CA THR A 77 0.83 -9.95 0.22
C THR A 77 0.22 -10.49 -1.08
N GLY A 78 -1.05 -10.92 -1.06
CA GLY A 78 -1.79 -11.47 -2.20
C GLY A 78 -2.42 -12.86 -1.97
N GLY A 79 -2.45 -13.35 -0.74
CA GLY A 79 -3.10 -14.59 -0.32
C GLY A 79 -4.59 -14.61 -0.60
N LEU A 80 -5.29 -13.48 -0.46
CA LEU A 80 -6.69 -13.36 -0.90
C LEU A 80 -6.85 -13.66 -2.41
N VAL A 81 -5.99 -13.08 -3.25
CA VAL A 81 -6.03 -13.26 -4.71
C VAL A 81 -5.67 -14.70 -5.08
N ALA A 82 -4.58 -15.23 -4.52
CA ALA A 82 -4.08 -16.56 -4.82
C ALA A 82 -4.99 -17.69 -4.27
N GLY A 83 -5.61 -17.47 -3.11
CA GLY A 83 -6.44 -18.45 -2.43
C GLY A 83 -7.89 -18.47 -2.88
N LEU A 84 -8.49 -17.30 -3.12
CA LEU A 84 -9.92 -17.16 -3.44
C LEU A 84 -10.19 -16.62 -4.85
N GLY A 85 -9.16 -16.24 -5.61
CA GLY A 85 -9.34 -15.59 -6.92
C GLY A 85 -10.02 -14.22 -6.82
N PHE A 86 -10.12 -13.65 -5.61
CA PHE A 86 -10.83 -12.39 -5.40
C PHE A 86 -9.97 -11.23 -5.94
N PRO A 87 -10.47 -10.43 -6.88
CA PRO A 87 -9.67 -9.39 -7.51
C PRO A 87 -9.42 -8.23 -6.55
N VAL A 88 -8.16 -7.86 -6.39
CA VAL A 88 -7.75 -6.60 -5.75
C VAL A 88 -7.43 -5.62 -6.88
N ASN A 89 -8.33 -4.68 -7.14
CA ASN A 89 -8.23 -3.75 -8.27
C ASN A 89 -7.41 -2.49 -7.92
N PRO A 90 -7.00 -1.69 -8.92
CA PRO A 90 -6.56 -0.32 -8.69
C PRO A 90 -7.54 0.44 -7.77
N PRO A 91 -7.06 1.31 -6.88
CA PRO A 91 -5.75 1.95 -6.84
C PRO A 91 -4.69 1.19 -6.03
N ASN A 92 -4.97 -0.06 -5.61
CA ASN A 92 -4.00 -0.86 -4.88
C ASN A 92 -2.71 -1.03 -5.70
N GLY A 93 -1.56 -0.86 -5.04
CA GLY A 93 -0.22 -0.93 -5.63
C GLY A 93 0.25 0.27 -6.47
N ARG A 94 -0.59 1.29 -6.73
CA ARG A 94 -0.26 2.45 -7.60
C ARG A 94 1.00 3.23 -7.19
N THR A 95 1.33 3.33 -5.90
CA THR A 95 2.40 4.24 -5.41
C THR A 95 3.78 3.60 -5.41
N PHE A 96 3.86 2.27 -5.51
CA PHE A 96 5.14 1.55 -5.45
C PHE A 96 5.27 0.46 -6.50
N PHE A 97 4.26 -0.40 -6.65
CA PHE A 97 4.31 -1.52 -7.59
C PHE A 97 3.86 -1.13 -9.01
N GLY A 98 3.20 0.02 -9.17
CA GLY A 98 2.61 0.48 -10.44
C GLY A 98 1.37 -0.31 -10.87
N THR A 99 1.11 -1.45 -10.24
CA THR A 99 -0.04 -2.33 -10.46
C THR A 99 -0.43 -3.03 -9.16
N SER A 100 -1.62 -3.61 -9.12
CA SER A 100 -2.05 -4.40 -7.96
C SER A 100 -1.23 -5.69 -7.84
N THR A 101 -0.74 -5.94 -6.63
CA THR A 101 -0.04 -7.18 -6.25
C THR A 101 -0.85 -8.02 -5.26
N GLY A 102 -2.14 -7.72 -5.10
CA GLY A 102 -3.01 -8.38 -4.12
C GLY A 102 -2.93 -7.81 -2.69
N ARG A 103 -2.05 -6.84 -2.44
CA ARG A 103 -2.00 -6.08 -1.17
C ARG A 103 -3.17 -5.10 -1.09
N LEU A 104 -3.85 -5.03 0.05
CA LEU A 104 -4.87 -4.01 0.33
C LEU A 104 -4.23 -2.69 0.78
N SER A 105 -3.35 -2.16 -0.06
CA SER A 105 -2.65 -0.90 0.12
C SER A 105 -2.37 -0.30 -1.24
N ASP A 106 -2.26 1.01 -1.32
CA ASP A 106 -1.84 1.67 -2.55
C ASP A 106 -0.34 1.46 -2.85
N GLY A 107 0.40 0.82 -1.95
CA GLY A 107 1.79 0.41 -2.15
C GLY A 107 2.23 -0.73 -1.22
N ARG A 108 3.40 -0.55 -0.58
CA ARG A 108 4.00 -1.50 0.36
C ARG A 108 3.21 -1.64 1.66
N LEU A 109 3.32 -2.81 2.29
CA LEU A 109 2.88 -3.06 3.67
C LEU A 109 4.02 -2.84 4.67
N VAL A 110 3.70 -2.81 5.97
CA VAL A 110 4.71 -2.80 7.04
C VAL A 110 5.65 -4.00 6.92
N LEU A 111 5.12 -5.16 6.54
CA LEU A 111 5.89 -6.37 6.26
C LEU A 111 6.92 -6.18 5.14
N ASP A 112 6.57 -5.47 4.06
CA ASP A 112 7.50 -5.21 2.95
C ASP A 112 8.63 -4.26 3.38
N LEU A 113 8.30 -3.24 4.18
CA LEU A 113 9.29 -2.31 4.75
C LEU A 113 10.24 -3.05 5.71
N LEU A 114 9.72 -3.99 6.50
CA LEU A 114 10.55 -4.85 7.34
C LEU A 114 11.49 -5.69 6.47
N CYS A 115 10.97 -6.37 5.45
CA CYS A 115 11.79 -7.19 4.54
C CYS A 115 12.94 -6.37 3.94
N GLN A 116 12.63 -5.15 3.47
CA GLN A 116 13.65 -4.23 2.96
C GLN A 116 14.68 -3.84 4.04
N SER A 117 14.26 -3.55 5.26
CA SER A 117 15.18 -3.16 6.36
C SER A 117 16.13 -4.28 6.79
N VAL A 118 15.74 -5.55 6.60
CA VAL A 118 16.56 -6.73 6.89
C VAL A 118 17.23 -7.33 5.65
N ASN A 119 17.22 -6.57 4.54
CA ASN A 119 17.83 -6.93 3.25
C ASN A 119 17.37 -8.30 2.71
N THR A 120 16.09 -8.62 2.86
CA THR A 120 15.47 -9.82 2.28
C THR A 120 14.43 -9.45 1.23
N SER A 121 14.14 -10.37 0.31
CA SER A 121 13.11 -10.17 -0.72
C SER A 121 11.72 -10.07 -0.09
N PHE A 122 10.76 -9.46 -0.79
CA PHE A 122 9.37 -9.44 -0.31
C PHE A 122 8.80 -10.85 -0.24
N LEU A 123 7.98 -11.09 0.78
CA LEU A 123 7.33 -12.39 0.94
C LEU A 123 6.27 -12.60 -0.13
N ARG A 124 6.21 -13.85 -0.60
CA ARG A 124 5.20 -14.34 -1.51
C ARG A 124 4.05 -14.99 -0.72
N PRO A 125 2.80 -14.90 -1.21
CA PRO A 125 1.71 -15.62 -0.59
C PRO A 125 1.96 -17.13 -0.69
N TYR A 126 1.74 -17.85 0.40
CA TYR A 126 1.88 -19.31 0.43
C TYR A 126 1.04 -20.02 -0.65
N LEU A 127 -0.16 -19.48 -0.93
CA LEU A 127 -1.11 -20.08 -1.88
C LEU A 127 -0.77 -19.79 -3.36
N ASP A 128 0.22 -18.94 -3.63
CA ASP A 128 0.61 -18.53 -4.99
C ASP A 128 1.46 -19.61 -5.66
N SER A 129 0.93 -20.15 -6.77
CA SER A 129 1.49 -21.31 -7.47
C SER A 129 2.50 -20.98 -8.57
N LEU A 130 2.69 -19.70 -8.92
CA LEU A 130 3.48 -19.29 -10.08
C LEU A 130 4.73 -18.51 -9.67
N GLY A 131 5.91 -19.01 -10.04
CA GLY A 131 7.18 -18.29 -9.88
C GLY A 131 7.65 -18.13 -8.43
N THR A 132 7.05 -18.85 -7.48
CA THR A 132 7.40 -18.81 -6.07
C THR A 132 8.44 -19.89 -5.75
N THR A 133 9.53 -19.49 -5.10
CA THR A 133 10.59 -20.42 -4.64
C THR A 133 10.61 -20.60 -3.13
N PHE A 134 9.93 -19.70 -2.39
CA PHE A 134 9.86 -19.65 -0.93
C PHE A 134 11.23 -19.70 -0.23
N THR A 135 12.32 -19.34 -0.91
CA THR A 135 13.70 -19.44 -0.41
C THR A 135 13.99 -18.49 0.77
N ASN A 136 13.26 -17.38 0.86
CA ASN A 136 13.34 -16.40 1.94
C ASN A 136 12.15 -16.45 2.90
N GLY A 137 11.30 -17.48 2.78
CA GLY A 137 10.12 -17.69 3.61
C GLY A 137 8.81 -17.57 2.84
N ALA A 138 7.70 -17.52 3.57
CA ALA A 138 6.34 -17.54 3.01
C ALA A 138 5.37 -16.73 3.87
N ASN A 139 4.37 -16.14 3.23
CA ASN A 139 3.31 -15.41 3.90
C ASN A 139 1.98 -16.18 3.89
N PHE A 140 1.47 -16.52 5.06
CA PHE A 140 0.21 -17.24 5.28
C PHE A 140 -0.96 -16.29 5.60
N ALA A 141 -0.70 -14.98 5.75
CA ALA A 141 -1.74 -14.00 6.04
C ALA A 141 -2.74 -13.88 4.88
N VAL A 142 -4.03 -13.75 5.23
CA VAL A 142 -5.11 -13.55 4.26
C VAL A 142 -6.07 -12.49 4.79
N VAL A 143 -6.51 -11.58 3.93
CA VAL A 143 -7.54 -10.57 4.23
C VAL A 143 -8.74 -11.17 4.99
N GLY A 144 -9.17 -10.49 6.05
CA GLY A 144 -10.34 -10.88 6.84
C GLY A 144 -10.10 -12.00 7.86
N SER A 145 -8.89 -12.56 7.91
CA SER A 145 -8.55 -13.61 8.87
C SER A 145 -8.74 -13.14 10.31
N SER A 146 -9.21 -14.06 11.15
CA SER A 146 -9.44 -13.88 12.58
C SER A 146 -8.82 -15.04 13.35
N THR A 147 -8.68 -14.91 14.66
CA THR A 147 -8.29 -16.04 15.52
C THR A 147 -9.43 -17.04 15.70
N LEU A 148 -10.66 -16.53 15.73
CA LEU A 148 -11.87 -17.29 16.00
C LEU A 148 -12.99 -16.99 14.98
N PRO A 149 -13.90 -17.94 14.73
CA PRO A 149 -13.87 -19.33 15.21
C PRO A 149 -12.80 -20.15 14.48
N LYS A 150 -12.32 -21.20 15.16
CA LYS A 150 -11.30 -22.10 14.63
C LYS A 150 -11.84 -22.90 13.45
N TYR A 151 -10.91 -23.37 12.61
CA TYR A 151 -11.18 -24.27 11.47
C TYR A 151 -12.01 -23.66 10.34
N LEU A 152 -12.26 -22.36 10.38
CA LEU A 152 -12.66 -21.64 9.18
C LEU A 152 -11.46 -21.45 8.25
N PRO A 153 -11.68 -21.42 6.92
CA PRO A 153 -10.64 -21.09 5.97
C PRO A 153 -9.88 -19.83 6.39
N PHE A 154 -8.55 -19.94 6.40
CA PHE A 154 -7.60 -18.87 6.74
C PHE A 154 -7.66 -18.33 8.18
N ALA A 155 -8.47 -18.90 9.08
CA ALA A 155 -8.34 -18.61 10.51
C ALA A 155 -6.90 -18.88 10.99
N LEU A 156 -6.44 -18.20 12.05
CA LEU A 156 -5.05 -18.31 12.51
C LEU A 156 -4.60 -19.77 12.69
N ASN A 157 -5.47 -20.63 13.23
CA ASN A 157 -5.14 -22.04 13.42
C ASN A 157 -4.93 -22.79 12.10
N ILE A 158 -5.66 -22.42 11.04
CA ILE A 158 -5.47 -22.97 9.69
C ILE A 158 -4.18 -22.46 9.06
N GLN A 159 -3.86 -21.17 9.23
CA GLN A 159 -2.57 -20.63 8.75
C GLN A 159 -1.38 -21.36 9.39
N VAL A 160 -1.45 -21.63 10.70
CA VAL A 160 -0.42 -22.43 11.38
C VAL A 160 -0.37 -23.85 10.84
N MET A 161 -1.51 -24.53 10.64
CA MET A 161 -1.52 -25.87 10.03
C MET A 161 -0.91 -25.89 8.62
N GLN A 162 -1.18 -24.87 7.80
CA GLN A 162 -0.57 -24.71 6.48
C GLN A 162 0.95 -24.58 6.59
N PHE A 163 1.45 -23.80 7.55
CA PHE A 163 2.89 -23.70 7.82
C PHE A 163 3.49 -25.04 8.26
N LEU A 164 2.83 -25.79 9.15
CA LEU A 164 3.33 -27.10 9.58
C LEU A 164 3.44 -28.07 8.40
N HIS A 165 2.43 -28.06 7.52
CA HIS A 165 2.45 -28.83 6.30
C HIS A 165 3.60 -28.40 5.37
N PHE A 166 3.74 -27.10 5.13
CA PHE A 166 4.82 -26.52 4.33
C PHE A 166 6.20 -26.93 4.85
N LYS A 167 6.43 -26.81 6.17
CA LYS A 167 7.69 -27.20 6.82
C LYS A 167 7.99 -28.68 6.58
N ALA A 168 7.03 -29.55 6.89
CA ALA A 168 7.19 -30.99 6.73
C ALA A 168 7.52 -31.35 5.27
N ARG A 169 6.83 -30.71 4.31
CA ARG A 169 7.07 -30.96 2.89
C ARG A 169 8.42 -30.43 2.41
N SER A 170 8.82 -29.24 2.83
CA SER A 170 10.13 -28.66 2.48
C SER A 170 11.27 -29.57 2.93
N ASN A 171 11.24 -30.04 4.18
CA ASN A 171 12.26 -30.97 4.69
C ASN A 171 12.28 -32.33 3.97
N GLN A 172 11.11 -32.87 3.62
CA GLN A 172 11.03 -34.10 2.82
C GLN A 172 11.72 -33.92 1.45
N LEU A 173 11.49 -32.79 0.80
CA LEU A 173 12.07 -32.49 -0.51
C LEU A 173 13.58 -32.25 -0.42
N VAL A 174 14.06 -31.53 0.59
CA VAL A 174 15.51 -31.33 0.86
C VAL A 174 16.20 -32.68 1.11
N THR A 175 15.57 -33.57 1.89
CA THR A 175 16.12 -34.91 2.15
C THR A 175 16.18 -35.75 0.87
N ALA A 176 15.11 -35.71 0.06
CA ALA A 176 15.07 -36.42 -1.22
C ALA A 176 16.14 -35.90 -2.20
N GLU A 177 16.35 -34.58 -2.28
CA GLU A 177 17.41 -33.99 -3.09
C GLU A 177 18.79 -34.47 -2.63
N THR A 178 19.04 -34.48 -1.32
CA THR A 178 20.33 -34.95 -0.75
C THR A 178 20.61 -36.40 -1.11
N LEU A 179 19.63 -37.29 -0.99
CA LEU A 179 19.76 -38.71 -1.37
C LEU A 179 20.00 -38.88 -2.88
N LEU A 180 19.32 -38.09 -3.71
CA LEU A 180 19.48 -38.13 -5.17
C LEU A 180 20.86 -37.61 -5.62
N LEU A 181 21.45 -36.64 -4.91
CA LEU A 181 22.79 -36.13 -5.21
C LEU A 181 23.90 -37.12 -4.81
N GLN A 182 23.64 -38.03 -3.87
CA GLN A 182 24.58 -39.09 -3.47
C GLN A 182 24.64 -40.25 -4.49
N GLU A 183 23.59 -40.46 -5.29
CA GLU A 183 23.57 -41.40 -6.42
C GLU A 183 24.00 -40.70 -7.73
N GLY A 184 25.27 -40.76 -8.14
CA GLY A 184 25.70 -40.25 -9.47
C GLY A 184 25.10 -41.03 -10.66
N PRO A 185 25.36 -40.71 -11.95
CA PRO A 185 25.68 -39.44 -12.61
C PRO A 185 24.42 -38.71 -13.16
N LYS A 186 24.61 -37.43 -13.55
CA LYS A 186 23.57 -36.43 -13.91
C LYS A 186 22.60 -36.81 -15.04
N ASP A 187 22.94 -37.76 -15.91
CA ASP A 187 22.07 -38.14 -17.04
C ASP A 187 20.85 -38.97 -16.61
N LEU A 188 20.87 -39.52 -15.39
CA LEU A 188 19.73 -40.20 -14.77
C LEU A 188 18.80 -39.23 -14.00
N PHE A 189 19.14 -37.93 -13.92
CA PHE A 189 18.41 -36.91 -13.17
C PHE A 189 17.04 -36.58 -13.78
N GLN A 190 16.98 -36.43 -15.11
CA GLN A 190 15.72 -36.16 -15.83
C GLN A 190 14.79 -37.37 -15.82
N SER A 191 15.33 -38.58 -15.96
CA SER A 191 14.52 -39.80 -16.05
C SER A 191 13.99 -40.29 -14.69
N LYS A 192 14.73 -40.09 -13.58
CA LYS A 192 14.28 -40.48 -12.22
C LYS A 192 13.33 -39.47 -11.57
N CYS A 193 13.46 -38.16 -11.83
CA CYS A 193 12.49 -37.17 -11.35
C CYS A 193 11.08 -37.44 -11.91
N MET A 194 10.97 -37.85 -13.17
CA MET A 194 9.71 -38.32 -13.75
C MET A 194 9.20 -39.63 -13.12
N LEU A 195 10.09 -40.50 -12.63
CA LEU A 195 9.72 -41.79 -12.04
C LEU A 195 9.24 -41.65 -10.59
N ILE A 196 9.78 -40.71 -9.80
CA ILE A 196 9.28 -40.41 -8.44
C ILE A 196 7.95 -39.65 -8.50
N CYS A 197 7.81 -38.74 -9.46
CA CYS A 197 6.53 -38.05 -9.68
C CYS A 197 5.48 -38.93 -10.38
N GLY A 198 5.90 -39.98 -11.10
CA GLY A 198 5.06 -40.92 -11.84
C GLY A 198 4.83 -42.28 -11.16
N ARG A 199 5.50 -42.61 -10.05
CA ARG A 199 5.24 -43.82 -9.24
C ARG A 199 4.18 -43.62 -8.15
N VAL A 200 3.15 -42.83 -8.44
CA VAL A 200 1.80 -43.17 -7.95
C VAL A 200 1.17 -44.10 -9.00
N LYS A 201 1.80 -45.27 -9.21
CA LYS A 201 1.17 -46.37 -9.94
C LYS A 201 0.68 -47.37 -8.93
N SER A 202 -0.64 -47.38 -8.77
CA SER A 202 -1.49 -48.42 -8.21
C SER A 202 -0.78 -49.68 -7.69
N SER A 203 -0.38 -49.69 -6.42
CA SER A 203 -0.54 -50.93 -5.65
C SER A 203 -1.96 -50.92 -5.12
N ARG A 204 -2.74 -51.92 -5.52
CA ARG A 204 -4.12 -52.15 -5.08
C ARG A 204 -4.17 -52.42 -3.58
N THR A 205 -4.15 -51.36 -2.80
CA THR A 205 -4.75 -51.23 -1.48
C THR A 205 -5.03 -49.74 -1.37
N SER A 206 -6.29 -49.38 -1.42
CA SER A 206 -6.64 -47.99 -1.67
C SER A 206 -6.23 -47.14 -0.46
N VAL A 207 -5.40 -46.13 -0.70
CA VAL A 207 -5.20 -45.02 0.25
C VAL A 207 -6.56 -44.39 0.58
N ALA A 208 -7.56 -44.54 -0.30
CA ALA A 208 -8.95 -44.24 -0.03
C ALA A 208 -9.53 -45.01 1.17
N GLU A 209 -9.30 -46.32 1.33
CA GLU A 209 -9.77 -47.11 2.48
C GLU A 209 -9.05 -46.75 3.79
N GLN A 210 -7.77 -46.40 3.75
CA GLN A 210 -7.04 -45.91 4.93
C GLN A 210 -7.49 -44.51 5.35
N ILE A 211 -7.81 -43.63 4.40
CA ILE A 211 -8.41 -42.33 4.70
C ILE A 211 -9.85 -42.52 5.20
N GLN A 212 -10.62 -43.45 4.64
CA GLN A 212 -12.01 -43.71 5.03
C GLN A 212 -12.14 -44.26 6.46
N ALA A 213 -11.12 -44.96 6.97
CA ALA A 213 -11.06 -45.39 8.37
C ALA A 213 -10.79 -44.26 9.39
N GLN A 214 -10.36 -43.07 8.93
CA GLN A 214 -10.08 -41.92 9.80
C GLN A 214 -10.96 -40.68 9.51
N THR A 215 -11.85 -40.77 8.51
CA THR A 215 -12.72 -39.65 8.08
C THR A 215 -14.19 -39.82 8.49
N GLN A 216 -14.53 -40.79 9.32
CA GLN A 216 -15.85 -40.86 9.97
C GLN A 216 -15.89 -39.86 11.14
N ILE A 217 -15.98 -38.55 10.84
CA ILE A 217 -16.51 -37.45 11.70
C ILE A 217 -16.44 -36.07 10.98
N TRP A 218 -16.43 -35.94 9.65
CA TRP A 218 -16.36 -34.58 9.06
C TRP A 218 -17.23 -34.43 7.81
N THR A 219 -18.55 -34.28 8.01
CA THR A 219 -19.46 -33.73 7.01
C THR A 219 -19.71 -32.25 7.32
N ASP A 220 -19.17 -31.37 6.47
CA ASP A 220 -19.86 -30.21 5.88
C ASP A 220 -18.86 -29.25 5.22
N ALA A 221 -18.97 -29.12 3.89
CA ALA A 221 -18.56 -28.04 2.97
C ALA A 221 -17.21 -27.28 3.09
N GLY A 222 -16.34 -27.52 4.08
CA GLY A 222 -15.10 -26.77 4.29
C GLY A 222 -13.82 -27.39 3.71
N VAL A 223 -13.88 -28.60 3.15
CA VAL A 223 -12.69 -29.45 2.92
C VAL A 223 -12.14 -29.39 1.48
N LEU A 224 -12.85 -28.78 0.53
CA LEU A 224 -12.39 -28.71 -0.87
C LEU A 224 -11.14 -27.84 -1.09
N ALA A 225 -10.86 -26.88 -0.21
CA ALA A 225 -9.66 -26.03 -0.31
C ALA A 225 -8.37 -26.75 0.13
N VAL A 226 -8.46 -27.70 1.07
CA VAL A 226 -7.30 -28.46 1.58
C VAL A 226 -6.86 -29.55 0.60
N VAL A 227 -7.79 -30.08 -0.20
CA VAL A 227 -7.50 -31.13 -1.20
C VAL A 227 -6.86 -30.55 -2.47
N PHE A 228 -7.15 -29.30 -2.84
CA PHE A 228 -6.50 -28.64 -3.99
C PHE A 228 -5.06 -28.16 -3.71
N GLU A 229 -4.67 -28.03 -2.44
CA GLU A 229 -3.34 -27.64 -1.98
C GLU A 229 -2.26 -28.72 -2.23
N ALA A 230 -2.60 -29.99 -2.03
CA ALA A 230 -1.67 -31.11 -2.17
C ALA A 230 -1.16 -31.32 -3.61
N ALA A 231 -1.91 -30.85 -4.62
CA ALA A 231 -1.51 -30.96 -6.02
C ALA A 231 -0.46 -29.91 -6.43
N LYS A 232 -0.33 -28.78 -5.72
CA LYS A 232 0.50 -27.63 -6.15
C LYS A 232 2.00 -27.87 -5.95
N LEU A 233 2.41 -28.35 -4.78
CA LEU A 233 3.81 -28.75 -4.53
C LEU A 233 4.23 -29.95 -5.40
N GLN A 234 3.29 -30.80 -5.78
CA GLN A 234 3.51 -31.93 -6.70
C GLN A 234 3.69 -31.47 -8.16
N GLN A 235 2.91 -30.48 -8.62
CA GLN A 235 2.98 -29.93 -9.99
C GLN A 235 4.25 -29.08 -10.24
N TYR A 236 4.76 -28.40 -9.20
CA TYR A 236 5.98 -27.60 -9.33
C TYR A 236 7.24 -28.48 -9.37
N ALA A 237 7.29 -29.52 -8.53
CA ALA A 237 8.39 -30.49 -8.51
C ALA A 237 8.51 -31.29 -9.83
N THR A 238 7.43 -31.39 -10.61
CA THR A 238 7.41 -32.14 -11.87
C THR A 238 7.95 -31.36 -13.08
N ALA A 239 8.00 -30.02 -13.04
CA ALA A 239 8.18 -29.23 -14.26
C ALA A 239 9.62 -28.76 -14.52
N VAL A 240 10.44 -28.45 -13.51
CA VAL A 240 11.74 -27.76 -13.76
C VAL A 240 12.78 -28.05 -12.69
N GLY A 241 13.60 -29.11 -12.78
CA GLY A 241 14.86 -29.29 -12.03
C GLY A 241 14.93 -28.69 -10.59
N CYS A 242 13.93 -28.99 -9.74
CA CYS A 242 13.23 -27.98 -8.92
C CYS A 242 13.54 -27.93 -7.42
N PHE A 243 14.70 -28.41 -6.96
CA PHE A 243 14.97 -28.53 -5.51
C PHE A 243 15.96 -27.50 -4.94
N LYS A 244 16.59 -26.67 -5.78
CA LYS A 244 17.62 -25.74 -5.32
C LYS A 244 17.08 -24.74 -4.28
N ASN A 245 17.72 -24.74 -3.11
CA ASN A 245 17.60 -23.75 -2.02
C ASN A 245 16.29 -23.77 -1.23
N LEU A 246 15.58 -24.90 -1.17
CA LEU A 246 14.45 -25.04 -0.24
C LEU A 246 14.90 -24.85 1.21
N ILE A 247 14.00 -24.31 2.04
CA ILE A 247 14.27 -24.07 3.46
C ILE A 247 14.36 -25.42 4.18
N ASN A 248 15.47 -25.66 4.86
CA ASN A 248 15.70 -26.85 5.69
C ASN A 248 15.47 -26.55 7.18
N ASP A 249 15.68 -27.53 8.05
CA ASP A 249 15.49 -27.37 9.50
C ASP A 249 16.30 -26.23 10.12
N GLU A 250 17.52 -25.96 9.65
CA GLU A 250 18.32 -24.82 10.11
C GLU A 250 17.66 -23.49 9.72
N GLY A 251 17.17 -23.39 8.48
CA GLY A 251 16.43 -22.24 7.99
C GLY A 251 15.14 -22.00 8.77
N PHE A 252 14.38 -23.05 9.09
CA PHE A 252 13.19 -22.92 9.94
C PHE A 252 13.56 -22.50 11.37
N ASN A 253 14.54 -23.15 12.01
CA ASN A 253 14.92 -22.84 13.38
C ASN A 253 15.45 -21.41 13.56
N SER A 254 16.14 -20.88 12.55
CA SER A 254 16.71 -19.53 12.56
C SER A 254 15.75 -18.43 12.07
N ALA A 255 14.59 -18.80 11.52
CA ALA A 255 13.61 -17.90 10.93
C ALA A 255 12.98 -16.93 11.95
N LEU A 256 12.46 -15.82 11.42
CA LEU A 256 11.59 -14.88 12.11
C LEU A 256 10.13 -15.23 11.84
N TYR A 257 9.34 -15.38 12.90
CA TYR A 257 7.92 -15.69 12.86
C TYR A 257 7.10 -14.46 13.26
N MET A 258 6.35 -13.90 12.32
CA MET A 258 5.54 -12.71 12.53
C MET A 258 4.06 -13.07 12.72
N ILE A 259 3.44 -12.51 13.76
CA ILE A 259 2.01 -12.68 14.06
C ILE A 259 1.34 -11.30 14.11
N ASP A 260 0.44 -11.02 13.17
CA ASP A 260 -0.33 -9.77 13.05
C ASP A 260 -1.83 -10.09 12.85
N ILE A 261 -2.54 -10.32 13.95
CA ILE A 261 -3.94 -10.79 13.94
C ILE A 261 -4.70 -10.41 15.22
N GLY A 262 -6.03 -10.54 15.20
CA GLY A 262 -6.92 -10.23 16.33
C GLY A 262 -7.75 -8.97 16.13
N GLN A 263 -7.37 -8.11 15.18
CA GLN A 263 -8.12 -6.92 14.79
C GLN A 263 -9.55 -7.26 14.37
N ASN A 264 -9.70 -8.23 13.46
CA ASN A 264 -10.99 -8.59 12.89
C ASN A 264 -11.90 -9.23 13.94
N ASP A 265 -11.36 -10.01 14.88
CA ASP A 265 -12.13 -10.58 15.99
C ASP A 265 -12.84 -9.49 16.82
N ILE A 266 -12.16 -8.37 17.07
CA ILE A 266 -12.71 -7.22 17.81
C ILE A 266 -13.66 -6.42 16.91
N ALA A 267 -13.22 -6.06 15.70
CA ALA A 267 -13.95 -5.21 14.78
C ALA A 267 -15.28 -5.86 14.31
N ASP A 268 -15.29 -7.16 14.08
CA ASP A 268 -16.47 -7.93 13.67
C ASP A 268 -17.45 -8.08 14.82
N SER A 269 -16.96 -8.21 16.05
CA SER A 269 -17.82 -8.28 17.24
C SER A 269 -18.69 -7.03 17.35
N PHE A 270 -18.13 -5.84 17.12
CA PHE A 270 -18.94 -4.62 17.07
C PHE A 270 -19.84 -4.53 15.84
N THR A 271 -19.38 -5.02 14.68
CA THR A 271 -20.18 -5.03 13.44
C THR A 271 -21.42 -5.92 13.59
N ARG A 272 -21.36 -6.94 14.46
CA ARG A 272 -22.49 -7.79 14.87
C ARG A 272 -23.33 -7.19 16.01
N ASN A 273 -23.22 -5.88 16.26
CA ASN A 273 -23.93 -5.15 17.30
C ASN A 273 -23.73 -5.68 18.74
N LEU A 274 -22.61 -6.36 19.03
CA LEU A 274 -22.28 -6.69 20.41
C LEU A 274 -21.98 -5.42 21.20
N SER A 275 -22.43 -5.38 22.46
CA SER A 275 -22.09 -4.30 23.39
C SER A 275 -20.59 -4.33 23.73
N TYR A 276 -20.04 -3.18 24.11
CA TYR A 276 -18.64 -3.08 24.57
C TYR A 276 -18.28 -4.16 25.60
N VAL A 277 -19.15 -4.40 26.59
CA VAL A 277 -18.95 -5.42 27.63
C VAL A 277 -18.88 -6.84 27.04
N GLN A 278 -19.70 -7.14 26.03
CA GLN A 278 -19.65 -8.43 25.34
C GLN A 278 -18.39 -8.57 24.48
N VAL A 279 -17.90 -7.48 23.87
CA VAL A 279 -16.64 -7.49 23.11
C VAL A 279 -15.45 -7.79 24.02
N ILE A 280 -15.30 -7.07 25.14
CA ILE A 280 -14.15 -7.27 26.05
C ILE A 280 -14.15 -8.67 26.68
N LYS A 281 -15.32 -9.27 26.91
CA LYS A 281 -15.44 -10.66 27.42
C LYS A 281 -14.87 -11.71 26.45
N ARG A 282 -14.73 -11.40 25.16
CA ARG A 282 -14.17 -12.32 24.15
C ARG A 282 -12.65 -12.22 24.01
N ILE A 283 -12.05 -11.10 24.42
CA ILE A 283 -10.61 -10.81 24.29
C ILE A 283 -9.73 -11.92 24.86
N PRO A 284 -9.99 -12.50 26.05
CA PRO A 284 -9.16 -13.58 26.58
C PRO A 284 -9.08 -14.80 25.63
N SER A 285 -10.19 -15.19 25.00
CA SER A 285 -10.21 -16.33 24.07
C SER A 285 -9.41 -16.05 22.79
N ILE A 286 -9.44 -14.81 22.29
CA ILE A 286 -8.65 -14.37 21.13
C ILE A 286 -7.14 -14.48 21.45
N ILE A 287 -6.74 -13.98 22.62
CA ILE A 287 -5.35 -14.01 23.10
C ILE A 287 -4.86 -15.45 23.29
N ILE A 288 -5.71 -16.34 23.82
CA ILE A 288 -5.38 -17.78 23.98
C ILE A 288 -5.09 -18.44 22.63
N GLU A 289 -5.82 -18.12 21.56
CA GLU A 289 -5.53 -18.69 20.24
C GLU A 289 -4.20 -18.19 19.67
N ILE A 290 -3.80 -16.95 19.96
CA ILE A 290 -2.46 -16.45 19.63
C ILE A 290 -1.39 -17.21 20.42
N LYS A 291 -1.61 -17.46 21.73
CA LYS A 291 -0.71 -18.30 22.56
C LYS A 291 -0.54 -19.68 21.95
N ASN A 292 -1.64 -20.31 21.54
CA ASN A 292 -1.64 -21.64 20.95
C ASN A 292 -0.87 -21.69 19.62
N ALA A 293 -1.04 -20.68 18.76
CA ALA A 293 -0.32 -20.56 17.50
C ALA A 293 1.20 -20.44 17.72
N VAL A 294 1.62 -19.53 18.62
CA VAL A 294 3.03 -19.32 18.96
C VAL A 294 3.64 -20.60 19.56
N LYS A 295 2.94 -21.26 20.49
CA LYS A 295 3.39 -22.53 21.08
C LYS A 295 3.51 -23.66 20.06
N ALA A 296 2.59 -23.74 19.11
CA ALA A 296 2.66 -24.75 18.04
C ALA A 296 3.90 -24.55 17.16
N ILE A 297 4.20 -23.30 16.76
CA ILE A 297 5.39 -22.97 15.98
C ILE A 297 6.68 -23.22 16.80
N TYR A 298 6.66 -22.85 18.09
CA TYR A 298 7.78 -23.09 19.01
C TYR A 298 8.09 -24.58 19.19
N GLY A 299 7.06 -25.41 19.36
CA GLY A 299 7.18 -26.87 19.41
C GLY A 299 7.71 -27.49 18.12
N GLN A 300 7.79 -26.69 17.05
CA GLN A 300 8.32 -27.06 15.74
C GLN A 300 9.66 -26.37 15.47
N GLY A 301 10.38 -25.97 16.51
CA GLY A 301 11.73 -25.42 16.42
C GLY A 301 11.82 -23.91 16.21
N GLY A 302 10.68 -23.20 16.07
CA GLY A 302 10.71 -21.75 15.94
C GLY A 302 11.20 -21.06 17.21
N ARG A 303 12.08 -20.06 17.07
CA ARG A 303 12.71 -19.36 18.22
C ARG A 303 12.64 -17.85 18.21
N LYS A 304 12.28 -17.19 17.11
CA LYS A 304 12.23 -15.72 17.03
C LYS A 304 10.84 -15.28 16.63
N PHE A 305 10.13 -14.63 17.54
CA PHE A 305 8.74 -14.21 17.36
C PHE A 305 8.63 -12.69 17.37
N TRP A 306 7.93 -12.15 16.38
CA TRP A 306 7.55 -10.75 16.28
C TRP A 306 6.03 -10.67 16.36
N ILE A 307 5.51 -10.25 17.50
CA ILE A 307 4.07 -10.26 17.80
C ILE A 307 3.58 -8.82 17.79
N HIS A 308 2.70 -8.54 16.84
CA HIS A 308 2.20 -7.21 16.53
C HIS A 308 0.84 -7.00 17.20
N ASN A 309 0.67 -5.87 17.90
CA ASN A 309 -0.61 -5.53 18.52
C ASN A 309 -1.60 -4.91 17.52
N THR A 310 -2.84 -4.66 17.93
CA THR A 310 -3.86 -4.07 17.03
C THR A 310 -3.80 -2.56 17.00
N GLY A 311 -4.06 -1.95 15.84
CA GLY A 311 -4.10 -0.50 15.67
C GLY A 311 -5.34 0.19 16.28
N PRO A 312 -5.43 1.53 16.20
CA PRO A 312 -6.57 2.28 16.73
C PRO A 312 -7.83 2.11 15.86
N LEU A 313 -8.57 1.03 16.10
CA LEU A 313 -9.75 0.63 15.30
C LEU A 313 -10.82 1.72 15.21
N GLY A 314 -10.99 2.52 16.26
CA GLY A 314 -11.96 3.60 16.31
C GLY A 314 -11.64 4.76 15.38
N CYS A 315 -10.41 4.82 14.86
CA CYS A 315 -9.99 5.84 13.91
C CYS A 315 -10.18 5.44 12.44
N LEU A 316 -10.57 4.18 12.17
CA LEU A 316 -10.73 3.72 10.79
C LEU A 316 -11.90 4.46 10.11
N PRO A 317 -11.71 5.07 8.92
CA PRO A 317 -12.77 5.80 8.21
C PRO A 317 -14.03 4.95 7.97
N GLN A 318 -13.85 3.65 7.74
CA GLN A 318 -14.93 2.67 7.65
C GLN A 318 -15.80 2.67 8.91
N LYS A 319 -15.18 2.53 10.09
CA LYS A 319 -15.92 2.44 11.36
C LYS A 319 -16.59 3.77 11.70
N LEU A 320 -15.89 4.87 11.48
CA LEU A 320 -16.42 6.22 11.67
C LEU A 320 -17.62 6.55 10.77
N SER A 321 -17.69 5.96 9.58
CA SER A 321 -18.79 6.17 8.63
C SER A 321 -19.99 5.24 8.87
N MET A 322 -19.75 4.04 9.43
CA MET A 322 -20.78 3.01 9.59
C MET A 322 -21.46 3.04 10.96
N VAL A 323 -20.78 3.49 12.01
CA VAL A 323 -21.32 3.48 13.37
C VAL A 323 -22.20 4.71 13.59
N GLN A 324 -23.45 4.49 14.00
CA GLN A 324 -24.30 5.57 14.51
C GLN A 324 -23.67 6.13 15.78
N ARG A 325 -23.21 7.38 15.72
CA ARG A 325 -22.52 8.03 16.84
C ARG A 325 -23.45 8.10 18.05
N ARG A 326 -23.06 7.43 19.13
CA ARG A 326 -23.61 7.72 20.46
C ARG A 326 -23.10 9.11 20.88
N PRO A 327 -23.91 9.92 21.59
CA PRO A 327 -23.42 11.17 22.15
C PRO A 327 -22.14 10.91 22.96
N ASN A 328 -21.07 11.64 22.67
CA ASN A 328 -19.79 11.61 23.40
C ASN A 328 -18.93 10.33 23.28
N ASP A 329 -19.18 9.40 22.34
CA ASP A 329 -18.30 8.23 22.10
C ASP A 329 -17.16 8.53 21.12
N VAL A 330 -16.57 9.72 21.22
CA VAL A 330 -15.39 10.11 20.43
C VAL A 330 -14.31 10.71 21.32
N ASP A 331 -13.06 10.44 21.00
CA ASP A 331 -11.90 11.03 21.66
C ASP A 331 -11.60 12.44 21.09
N PRO A 332 -10.64 13.20 21.67
CA PRO A 332 -10.31 14.54 21.20
C PRO A 332 -9.86 14.64 19.74
N TYR A 333 -9.45 13.51 19.13
CA TYR A 333 -8.99 13.45 17.75
C TYR A 333 -10.10 12.96 16.79
N GLY A 334 -11.30 12.68 17.31
CA GLY A 334 -12.47 12.28 16.52
C GLY A 334 -12.59 10.77 16.27
N CYS A 335 -11.80 9.94 16.96
CA CYS A 335 -11.89 8.49 16.88
C CYS A 335 -12.91 7.92 17.86
N LEU A 336 -13.54 6.78 17.54
CA LEU A 336 -14.50 6.11 18.44
C LEU A 336 -13.82 5.59 19.72
N SER A 337 -14.21 6.15 20.87
CA SER A 337 -13.60 5.85 22.17
C SER A 337 -13.78 4.39 22.58
N SER A 338 -14.98 3.84 22.39
CA SER A 338 -15.30 2.45 22.72
C SER A 338 -14.48 1.42 21.94
N TYR A 339 -14.25 1.64 20.65
CA TYR A 339 -13.43 0.77 19.80
C TYR A 339 -11.95 0.84 20.20
N ASN A 340 -11.42 2.05 20.40
CA ASN A 340 -10.03 2.26 20.83
C ASN A 340 -9.79 1.73 22.25
N ALA A 341 -10.78 1.77 23.15
CA ALA A 341 -10.69 1.15 24.46
C ALA A 341 -10.61 -0.38 24.37
N ALA A 342 -11.43 -1.02 23.54
CA ALA A 342 -11.38 -2.47 23.33
C ALA A 342 -10.04 -2.91 22.71
N ALA A 343 -9.53 -2.16 21.72
CA ALA A 343 -8.21 -2.37 21.14
C ALA A 343 -7.10 -2.31 22.20
N ARG A 344 -7.13 -1.30 23.09
CA ARG A 344 -6.14 -1.17 24.18
C ARG A 344 -6.20 -2.33 25.18
N ILE A 345 -7.38 -2.81 25.55
CA ILE A 345 -7.53 -3.98 26.43
C ILE A 345 -6.93 -5.23 25.78
N PHE A 346 -7.19 -5.46 24.50
CA PHE A 346 -6.56 -6.55 23.76
C PHE A 346 -5.04 -6.41 23.71
N ASN A 347 -4.54 -5.21 23.42
CA ASN A 347 -3.12 -4.93 23.34
C ASN A 347 -2.39 -5.12 24.68
N GLU A 348 -3.01 -4.73 25.79
CA GLU A 348 -2.49 -4.94 27.14
C GLU A 348 -2.43 -6.43 27.49
N GLY A 349 -3.52 -7.17 27.23
CA GLY A 349 -3.53 -8.62 27.43
C GLY A 349 -2.51 -9.35 26.56
N LEU A 350 -2.34 -8.95 25.30
CA LEU A 350 -1.34 -9.52 24.40
C LEU A 350 0.10 -9.22 24.87
N ARG A 351 0.34 -8.03 25.42
CA ARG A 351 1.63 -7.66 26.02
C ARG A 351 1.97 -8.57 27.20
N HIS A 352 1.02 -8.75 28.12
CA HIS A 352 1.19 -9.66 29.25
C HIS A 352 1.38 -11.10 28.81
N LEU A 353 0.65 -11.57 27.79
CA LEU A 353 0.88 -12.89 27.21
C LEU A 353 2.32 -13.01 26.66
N CYS A 354 2.85 -11.98 26.00
CA CYS A 354 4.23 -12.02 25.51
C CYS A 354 5.24 -12.09 26.68
N GLU A 355 5.01 -11.38 27.78
CA GLU A 355 5.84 -11.45 28.99
C GLU A 355 5.79 -12.85 29.64
N GLU A 356 4.60 -13.45 29.71
CA GLU A 356 4.39 -14.82 30.17
C GLU A 356 5.14 -15.83 29.28
N MET A 357 4.95 -15.76 27.96
CA MET A 357 5.59 -16.68 27.02
C MET A 357 7.11 -16.56 27.01
N ARG A 358 7.70 -15.38 27.27
CA ARG A 358 9.16 -15.24 27.44
C ARG A 358 9.67 -16.01 28.65
N SER A 359 8.86 -16.11 29.70
CA SER A 359 9.21 -16.85 30.91
C SER A 359 9.05 -18.37 30.71
N GLU A 360 8.06 -18.79 29.90
CA GLU A 360 7.83 -20.20 29.57
C GLU A 360 8.80 -20.75 28.50
N MET A 361 9.19 -19.92 27.52
CA MET A 361 9.96 -20.30 26.33
C MET A 361 11.36 -19.66 26.39
N VAL A 362 12.17 -20.09 27.36
CA VAL A 362 13.44 -19.45 27.73
C VAL A 362 14.52 -19.43 26.65
N ASP A 363 14.45 -20.32 25.67
CA ASP A 363 15.35 -20.37 24.51
C ASP A 363 14.80 -19.61 23.29
N ALA A 364 13.63 -18.97 23.41
CA ALA A 364 13.01 -18.16 22.37
C ALA A 364 13.12 -16.66 22.66
N THR A 365 13.29 -15.86 21.60
CA THR A 365 13.15 -14.41 21.62
C THR A 365 11.75 -14.03 21.17
N ILE A 366 11.00 -13.32 22.02
CA ILE A 366 9.66 -12.82 21.69
C ILE A 366 9.67 -11.30 21.78
N VAL A 367 9.39 -10.62 20.67
CA VAL A 367 9.29 -9.16 20.59
C VAL A 367 7.81 -8.78 20.49
N TYR A 368 7.34 -7.97 21.43
CA TYR A 368 6.02 -7.35 21.36
C TYR A 368 6.16 -6.00 20.67
N VAL A 369 5.31 -5.73 19.69
CA VAL A 369 5.38 -4.51 18.87
C VAL A 369 4.11 -3.68 19.04
N ASP A 370 4.28 -2.48 19.56
CA ASP A 370 3.20 -1.53 19.82
C ASP A 370 2.88 -0.67 18.58
N ILE A 371 2.19 -1.27 17.60
CA ILE A 371 1.73 -0.52 16.43
C ILE A 371 0.63 0.47 16.76
N TYR A 372 -0.16 0.22 17.81
CA TYR A 372 -1.22 1.11 18.24
C TYR A 372 -0.68 2.52 18.48
N SER A 373 0.35 2.65 19.31
CA SER A 373 0.91 3.95 19.66
C SER A 373 1.49 4.66 18.43
N ILE A 374 2.15 3.92 17.53
CA ILE A 374 2.71 4.47 16.28
C ILE A 374 1.58 4.99 15.37
N LYS A 375 0.56 4.17 15.09
CA LYS A 375 -0.57 4.55 14.23
C LYS A 375 -1.42 5.66 14.85
N TYR A 376 -1.60 5.65 16.18
CA TYR A 376 -2.35 6.67 16.87
C TYR A 376 -1.61 8.02 16.87
N ASP A 377 -0.29 8.02 17.04
CA ASP A 377 0.53 9.24 16.91
C ASP A 377 0.45 9.84 15.50
N LEU A 378 0.48 9.00 14.45
CA LEU A 378 0.26 9.45 13.07
C LEU A 378 -1.09 10.16 12.87
N ILE A 379 -2.11 9.79 13.64
CA ILE A 379 -3.45 10.36 13.55
C ILE A 379 -3.56 11.62 14.40
N ALA A 380 -3.09 11.56 15.65
CA ALA A 380 -3.14 12.66 16.60
C ALA A 380 -2.22 13.84 16.18
N ASN A 381 -1.05 13.52 15.63
CA ASN A 381 0.00 14.47 15.25
C ASN A 381 0.24 14.48 13.72
N TYR A 382 -0.81 14.24 12.95
CA TYR A 382 -0.75 14.04 11.49
C TYR A 382 -0.03 15.16 10.72
N THR A 383 -0.16 16.42 11.14
CA THR A 383 0.52 17.55 10.50
C THR A 383 2.05 17.49 10.64
N LYS A 384 2.55 17.02 11.78
CA LYS A 384 4.00 16.82 12.02
C LYS A 384 4.58 15.76 11.07
N HIS A 385 3.75 14.81 10.66
CA HIS A 385 4.11 13.71 9.77
C HIS A 385 3.77 14.01 8.29
N GLY A 386 3.39 15.25 7.96
CA GLY A 386 3.12 15.68 6.59
C GLY A 386 1.74 15.27 6.04
N PHE A 387 0.84 14.76 6.88
CA PHE A 387 -0.53 14.43 6.47
C PHE A 387 -1.45 15.65 6.62
N SER A 388 -2.57 15.65 5.90
CA SER A 388 -3.59 16.71 5.95
C SER A 388 -4.95 16.25 6.47
N LYS A 389 -5.29 14.97 6.32
CA LYS A 389 -6.60 14.43 6.71
C LYS A 389 -6.45 13.02 7.30
N PRO A 390 -6.26 12.90 8.63
CA PRO A 390 -5.90 11.61 9.24
C PRO A 390 -7.04 10.61 9.31
N LEU A 391 -8.30 11.07 9.23
CA LEU A 391 -9.49 10.24 9.34
C LEU A 391 -10.25 10.07 8.01
N MET A 392 -9.72 10.60 6.90
CA MET A 392 -10.35 10.50 5.59
C MET A 392 -9.67 9.41 4.77
N ALA A 393 -10.46 8.48 4.21
CA ALA A 393 -9.95 7.51 3.26
C ALA A 393 -9.51 8.23 1.95
N CYS A 394 -8.30 7.95 1.48
CA CYS A 394 -7.81 8.46 0.19
C CYS A 394 -8.63 7.92 -1.00
N CYS A 395 -9.28 6.77 -0.82
CA CYS A 395 -10.02 6.06 -1.83
C CYS A 395 -11.34 5.54 -1.25
N GLY A 396 -12.45 5.81 -1.94
CA GLY A 396 -13.79 5.45 -1.50
C GLY A 396 -14.85 6.35 -2.12
N PHE A 397 -15.99 6.51 -1.46
CA PHE A 397 -17.08 7.33 -1.98
C PHE A 397 -17.82 8.03 -0.84
N GLY A 398 -18.42 9.18 -1.12
CA GLY A 398 -19.20 9.96 -0.16
C GLY A 398 -18.53 11.27 0.27
N GLY A 399 -17.25 11.48 -0.07
CA GLY A 399 -16.55 12.74 0.23
C GLY A 399 -16.27 12.96 1.72
N PRO A 400 -15.84 14.18 2.11
CA PRO A 400 -15.53 14.50 3.50
C PRO A 400 -16.71 14.27 4.47
N PRO A 401 -16.46 13.93 5.74
CA PRO A 401 -15.14 13.90 6.39
C PRO A 401 -14.36 12.59 6.23
N TYR A 402 -14.99 11.49 5.82
CA TYR A 402 -14.39 10.15 5.88
C TYR A 402 -14.16 9.49 4.53
N ASN A 403 -14.87 9.92 3.48
CA ASN A 403 -14.80 9.37 2.13
C ASN A 403 -14.96 7.86 2.05
N TYR A 404 -15.90 7.31 2.81
CA TYR A 404 -16.17 5.88 2.83
C TYR A 404 -17.66 5.59 2.68
N ASN A 405 -17.99 4.64 1.81
CA ASN A 405 -19.31 4.09 1.65
C ASN A 405 -19.19 2.57 1.44
N ILE A 406 -19.88 1.77 2.25
CA ILE A 406 -19.83 0.31 2.15
C ILE A 406 -20.31 -0.23 0.80
N LYS A 407 -21.18 0.51 0.10
CA LYS A 407 -21.69 0.11 -1.23
C LYS A 407 -20.72 0.42 -2.35
N VAL A 408 -19.80 1.36 -2.13
CA VAL A 408 -18.80 1.80 -3.11
C VAL A 408 -17.45 1.94 -2.39
N PRO A 409 -16.87 0.83 -1.91
CA PRO A 409 -15.57 0.85 -1.27
C PRO A 409 -14.47 1.06 -2.32
N CYS A 410 -13.24 1.26 -1.85
CA CYS A 410 -12.10 1.43 -2.72
C CYS A 410 -11.93 0.26 -3.72
N GLY A 411 -11.66 0.57 -4.99
CA GLY A 411 -11.45 -0.42 -6.05
C GLY A 411 -12.72 -1.07 -6.61
N GLN A 412 -13.91 -0.64 -6.18
CA GLN A 412 -15.21 -1.02 -6.76
C GLN A 412 -15.72 0.05 -7.71
N PRO A 413 -16.49 -0.29 -8.78
CA PRO A 413 -17.00 0.69 -9.72
C PRO A 413 -17.67 1.91 -9.06
N GLY A 414 -17.31 3.12 -9.49
CA GLY A 414 -17.83 4.38 -8.95
C GLY A 414 -17.06 4.96 -7.77
N TYR A 415 -16.00 4.28 -7.30
CA TYR A 415 -15.09 4.84 -6.30
C TYR A 415 -14.39 6.11 -6.80
N GLN A 416 -14.06 6.99 -5.86
CA GLN A 416 -13.26 8.18 -6.05
C GLN A 416 -11.89 7.98 -5.42
N VAL A 417 -10.88 8.52 -6.08
CA VAL A 417 -9.49 8.52 -5.60
C VAL A 417 -9.03 9.96 -5.49
N GLN A 418 -8.44 10.30 -4.36
CA GLN A 418 -7.70 11.54 -4.26
C GLN A 418 -6.35 11.38 -5.00
N VAL A 419 -6.19 12.14 -6.06
CA VAL A 419 -4.90 12.33 -6.74
C VAL A 419 -4.25 13.57 -6.14
N HIS A 420 -2.99 13.46 -5.77
CA HIS A 420 -2.18 14.56 -5.28
C HIS A 420 -1.14 14.92 -6.33
N GLY A 421 -0.86 16.22 -6.46
CA GLY A 421 0.04 16.76 -7.48
C GLY A 421 -0.69 17.40 -8.66
N LYS A 422 0.07 18.13 -9.48
CA LYS A 422 -0.38 18.69 -10.76
C LYS A 422 -0.36 17.59 -11.81
N VAL A 423 -1.40 17.54 -12.64
CA VAL A 423 -1.50 16.59 -13.76
C VAL A 423 -1.43 17.36 -15.06
N ALA A 424 -0.55 16.92 -15.96
CA ALA A 424 -0.52 17.36 -17.35
C ALA A 424 -1.01 16.22 -18.25
N TYR A 425 -1.90 16.53 -19.20
CA TYR A 425 -2.49 15.54 -20.11
C TYR A 425 -2.22 15.91 -21.57
N VAL A 426 -1.72 14.93 -22.32
CA VAL A 426 -1.54 14.97 -23.77
C VAL A 426 -2.48 13.93 -24.37
N SER A 427 -3.48 14.40 -25.10
CA SER A 427 -4.48 13.56 -25.78
C SER A 427 -3.98 13.05 -27.12
N GLN A 428 -4.54 11.92 -27.59
CA GLN A 428 -4.23 11.37 -28.91
C GLN A 428 -4.57 12.36 -30.04
N THR A 429 -5.68 13.10 -29.88
CA THR A 429 -6.04 14.19 -30.81
C THR A 429 -5.57 15.53 -30.25
N ALA A 430 -4.62 16.19 -30.91
CA ALA A 430 -4.11 17.49 -30.48
C ALA A 430 -5.17 18.59 -30.43
N VAL A 431 -5.24 19.28 -29.29
CA VAL A 431 -6.05 20.48 -29.11
C VAL A 431 -5.12 21.71 -29.02
N VAL A 432 -5.13 22.52 -30.08
CA VAL A 432 -4.44 23.81 -30.15
C VAL A 432 -5.49 24.91 -30.16
N LEU A 433 -5.36 25.88 -29.25
CA LEU A 433 -6.26 27.00 -29.10
C LEU A 433 -5.90 28.11 -30.09
N THR A 434 -6.87 28.94 -30.43
CA THR A 434 -6.62 30.17 -31.19
C THR A 434 -5.74 31.11 -30.36
N GLY A 435 -4.64 31.57 -30.93
CA GLY A 435 -3.64 32.38 -30.24
C GLY A 435 -2.24 32.10 -30.79
N THR A 436 -1.22 32.68 -30.19
CA THR A 436 0.18 32.41 -30.57
C THR A 436 0.60 31.00 -30.14
N ILE A 437 1.69 30.47 -30.73
CA ILE A 437 2.30 29.22 -30.26
C ILE A 437 2.79 29.39 -28.82
N GLN A 438 3.37 30.55 -28.51
CA GLN A 438 3.81 30.89 -27.15
C GLN A 438 2.67 30.80 -26.14
N GLU A 439 1.52 31.42 -26.41
CA GLU A 439 0.34 31.35 -25.53
C GLU A 439 -0.18 29.91 -25.39
N ASN A 440 -0.14 29.14 -26.46
CA ASN A 440 -0.53 27.74 -26.44
C ASN A 440 0.38 26.89 -25.55
N ILE A 441 1.69 27.13 -25.53
CA ILE A 441 2.65 26.39 -24.70
C ILE A 441 2.59 26.87 -23.24
N LEU A 442 2.56 28.19 -23.01
CA LEU A 442 2.48 28.76 -21.65
C LEU A 442 1.17 28.41 -20.96
N PHE A 443 0.06 28.43 -21.71
CA PHE A 443 -1.27 28.04 -21.26
C PHE A 443 -1.71 28.74 -19.95
N GLY A 444 -1.47 30.04 -19.87
CA GLY A 444 -1.79 30.86 -18.70
C GLY A 444 -0.70 30.93 -17.63
N SER A 445 0.41 30.19 -17.79
CA SER A 445 1.59 30.32 -16.93
C SER A 445 2.47 31.52 -17.33
N ASN A 446 3.21 32.07 -16.37
CA ASN A 446 4.24 33.07 -16.65
C ASN A 446 5.39 32.47 -17.47
N MET A 447 6.04 33.30 -18.29
CA MET A 447 7.18 32.91 -19.11
C MET A 447 8.46 32.80 -18.27
N ASP A 448 9.04 31.61 -18.22
CA ASP A 448 10.43 31.33 -17.86
C ASP A 448 11.18 31.03 -19.15
N LYS A 449 12.05 31.94 -19.56
CA LYS A 449 12.76 31.87 -20.84
C LYS A 449 13.64 30.63 -20.97
N HIS A 450 14.29 30.20 -19.88
CA HIS A 450 15.18 29.04 -19.92
C HIS A 450 14.37 27.77 -20.10
N ARG A 451 13.37 27.56 -19.24
CA ARG A 451 12.50 26.38 -19.31
C ARG A 451 11.73 26.32 -20.62
N TYR A 452 11.26 27.46 -21.11
CA TYR A 452 10.54 27.53 -22.38
C TYR A 452 11.43 27.10 -23.54
N HIS A 453 12.66 27.59 -23.61
CA HIS A 453 13.61 27.19 -24.65
C HIS A 453 13.96 25.70 -24.57
N GLU A 454 14.23 25.20 -23.36
CA GLU A 454 14.50 23.77 -23.11
C GLU A 454 13.34 22.87 -23.55
N VAL A 455 12.09 23.29 -23.29
CA VAL A 455 10.88 22.59 -23.74
C VAL A 455 10.77 22.60 -25.26
N LEU A 456 11.08 23.71 -25.93
CA LEU A 456 11.06 23.79 -27.39
C LEU A 456 12.08 22.85 -28.04
N GLU A 457 13.28 22.75 -27.45
CA GLU A 457 14.31 21.80 -27.89
C GLU A 457 13.87 20.35 -27.69
N LYS A 458 13.43 20.00 -26.47
CA LYS A 458 12.95 18.64 -26.13
C LYS A 458 11.80 18.19 -27.00
N CYS A 459 10.90 19.12 -27.36
CA CYS A 459 9.77 18.85 -28.23
C CYS A 459 10.08 19.01 -29.72
N SER A 460 11.35 19.16 -30.13
CA SER A 460 11.75 19.29 -31.55
C SER A 460 10.97 20.40 -32.29
N LEU A 461 10.66 21.52 -31.63
CA LEU A 461 9.88 22.63 -32.21
C LEU A 461 10.76 23.73 -32.80
N ILE A 462 12.04 23.81 -32.47
CA ILE A 462 12.93 24.92 -32.89
C ILE A 462 12.90 25.13 -34.42
N LYS A 463 13.09 24.06 -35.20
CA LYS A 463 13.05 24.12 -36.67
C LYS A 463 11.67 24.49 -37.22
N ASP A 464 10.60 24.08 -36.54
CA ASP A 464 9.24 24.48 -36.94
C ASP A 464 9.07 25.99 -36.77
N LEU A 465 9.56 26.55 -35.66
CA LEU A 465 9.47 27.98 -35.37
C LEU A 465 10.31 28.82 -36.34
N GLU A 466 11.51 28.38 -36.73
CA GLU A 466 12.35 29.07 -37.72
C GLU A 466 11.67 29.24 -39.09
N LEU A 467 10.76 28.32 -39.43
CA LEU A 467 10.02 28.34 -40.69
C LEU A 467 8.73 29.19 -40.63
N LEU A 468 8.33 29.62 -39.42
CA LEU A 468 7.12 30.42 -39.24
C LEU A 468 7.42 31.92 -39.34
N PRO A 469 6.54 32.73 -39.96
CA PRO A 469 6.80 34.15 -40.25
C PRO A 469 7.16 35.00 -39.02
N PHE A 470 6.67 34.63 -37.83
CA PHE A 470 6.90 35.34 -36.59
C PHE A 470 7.40 34.40 -35.47
N GLY A 471 8.02 33.27 -35.81
CA GLY A 471 8.43 32.29 -34.83
C GLY A 471 7.27 31.80 -33.97
N ASP A 472 7.46 31.79 -32.65
CA ASP A 472 6.45 31.40 -31.68
C ASP A 472 5.37 32.46 -31.40
N CYS A 473 5.57 33.69 -31.88
CA CYS A 473 4.55 34.74 -31.93
C CYS A 473 3.60 34.57 -33.12
N THR A 474 3.78 33.55 -33.96
CA THR A 474 2.89 33.26 -35.07
C THR A 474 1.50 32.87 -34.55
N ILE A 475 0.48 33.57 -35.03
CA ILE A 475 -0.92 33.34 -34.65
C ILE A 475 -1.42 32.06 -35.33
N ILE A 476 -2.00 31.19 -34.51
CA ILE A 476 -2.59 29.93 -34.92
C ILE A 476 -4.12 30.07 -34.90
N GLY A 477 -4.76 29.74 -36.02
CA GLY A 477 -6.22 29.77 -36.15
C GLY A 477 -6.93 28.63 -35.41
N GLU A 478 -8.27 28.65 -35.43
CA GLU A 478 -9.10 27.65 -34.73
C GLU A 478 -8.68 26.22 -35.09
N ARG A 479 -8.56 25.33 -34.10
CA ARG A 479 -8.09 23.93 -34.25
C ARG A 479 -6.69 23.78 -34.86
N GLY A 480 -5.89 24.83 -34.86
CA GLY A 480 -4.54 24.79 -35.39
C GLY A 480 -4.45 24.61 -36.90
N VAL A 481 -5.39 25.15 -37.69
CA VAL A 481 -5.41 24.99 -39.16
C VAL A 481 -4.06 25.28 -39.84
N ASN A 482 -3.25 26.17 -39.25
CA ASN A 482 -1.95 26.59 -39.75
C ASN A 482 -0.79 25.61 -39.43
N LEU A 483 -1.04 24.51 -38.72
CA LEU A 483 -0.03 23.53 -38.29
C LEU A 483 -0.32 22.14 -38.86
N SER A 484 0.73 21.38 -39.16
CA SER A 484 0.62 19.96 -39.48
C SER A 484 0.20 19.14 -38.25
N GLY A 485 -0.31 17.92 -38.44
CA GLY A 485 -0.70 17.04 -37.33
C GLY A 485 0.43 16.83 -36.31
N GLY A 486 1.65 16.56 -36.80
CA GLY A 486 2.83 16.39 -35.95
C GLY A 486 3.23 17.66 -35.20
N GLN A 487 3.12 18.83 -35.83
CA GLN A 487 3.37 20.12 -35.16
C GLN A 487 2.36 20.39 -34.05
N LYS A 488 1.06 20.13 -34.29
CA LYS A 488 0.03 20.28 -33.24
C LYS A 488 0.33 19.38 -32.05
N GLN A 489 0.76 18.14 -32.31
CA GLN A 489 1.09 17.18 -31.27
C GLN A 489 2.31 17.62 -30.44
N ARG A 490 3.36 18.13 -31.10
CA ARG A 490 4.55 18.67 -30.42
C ARG A 490 4.26 19.94 -29.63
N VAL A 491 3.38 20.82 -30.12
CA VAL A 491 2.91 22.01 -29.36
C VAL A 491 2.13 21.58 -28.11
N GLN A 492 1.27 20.56 -28.20
CA GLN A 492 0.58 20.01 -27.02
C GLN A 492 1.54 19.35 -26.03
N LEU A 493 2.54 18.60 -26.52
CA LEU A 493 3.56 17.99 -25.68
C LEU A 493 4.41 19.06 -24.98
N ALA A 494 4.80 20.12 -25.69
CA ALA A 494 5.50 21.27 -25.14
C ALA A 494 4.66 21.97 -24.06
N ARG A 495 3.36 22.16 -24.31
CA ARG A 495 2.42 22.67 -23.30
C ARG A 495 2.46 21.83 -22.03
N ALA A 496 2.37 20.50 -22.16
CA ALA A 496 2.40 19.60 -21.01
C ALA A 496 3.71 19.73 -20.24
N LEU A 497 4.86 19.56 -20.92
CA LEU A 497 6.19 19.63 -20.30
C LEU A 497 6.46 20.98 -19.63
N TYR A 498 5.95 22.07 -20.19
CA TYR A 498 6.10 23.40 -19.59
C TYR A 498 5.32 23.55 -18.28
N GLN A 499 4.24 22.79 -18.04
CA GLN A 499 3.48 22.90 -16.79
C GLN A 499 4.23 22.39 -15.57
N ASP A 500 5.31 21.60 -15.76
CA ASP A 500 6.08 21.00 -14.67
C ASP A 500 5.16 20.27 -13.68
N ALA A 501 4.45 19.28 -14.24
CA ALA A 501 3.47 18.48 -13.52
C ALA A 501 4.14 17.29 -12.80
N ASP A 502 3.52 16.83 -11.72
CA ASP A 502 3.95 15.63 -10.99
C ASP A 502 3.57 14.35 -11.75
N VAL A 503 2.51 14.42 -12.56
CA VAL A 503 1.97 13.29 -13.34
C VAL A 503 1.69 13.72 -14.78
N TYR A 504 2.30 13.02 -15.73
CA TYR A 504 2.05 13.19 -17.16
C TYR A 504 1.23 12.01 -17.70
N LEU A 505 0.05 12.30 -18.23
CA LEU A 505 -0.79 11.33 -18.91
C LEU A 505 -0.66 11.54 -20.42
N LEU A 506 -0.06 10.58 -21.12
CA LEU A 506 0.21 10.68 -22.55
C LEU A 506 -0.58 9.60 -23.29
N ASP A 507 -1.63 10.00 -23.98
CA ASP A 507 -2.50 9.14 -24.78
C ASP A 507 -2.04 9.20 -26.24
N ASP A 508 -1.32 8.16 -26.68
CA ASP A 508 -0.74 8.03 -28.03
C ASP A 508 -0.11 9.34 -28.57
N PRO A 509 0.89 9.90 -27.84
CA PRO A 509 1.39 11.26 -28.05
C PRO A 509 2.19 11.43 -29.35
N PHE A 510 2.41 10.35 -30.12
CA PHE A 510 3.22 10.37 -31.33
C PHE A 510 2.46 9.90 -32.58
N SER A 511 1.16 9.63 -32.49
CA SER A 511 0.31 9.13 -33.58
C SER A 511 0.37 9.93 -34.88
N ALA A 512 0.53 11.26 -34.77
CA ALA A 512 0.61 12.17 -35.91
C ALA A 512 2.05 12.64 -36.22
N VAL A 513 3.06 12.08 -35.55
CA VAL A 513 4.47 12.46 -35.68
C VAL A 513 5.19 11.45 -36.58
N ASP A 514 6.03 11.94 -37.51
CA ASP A 514 6.83 11.07 -38.38
C ASP A 514 7.87 10.26 -37.58
N ALA A 515 8.29 9.11 -38.12
CA ALA A 515 9.15 8.17 -37.42
C ALA A 515 10.51 8.76 -36.98
N HIS A 516 11.09 9.66 -37.78
CA HIS A 516 12.37 10.29 -37.44
C HIS A 516 12.19 11.24 -36.25
N THR A 517 11.19 12.10 -36.30
CA THR A 517 10.89 13.02 -35.19
C THR A 517 10.45 12.27 -33.94
N ALA A 518 9.63 11.22 -34.06
CA ALA A 518 9.21 10.38 -32.93
C ALA A 518 10.42 9.74 -32.24
N THR A 519 11.40 9.22 -33.02
CA THR A 519 12.64 8.66 -32.49
C THR A 519 13.46 9.72 -31.72
N SER A 520 13.52 10.96 -32.24
CA SER A 520 14.17 12.07 -31.55
C SER A 520 13.47 12.42 -30.23
N LEU A 521 12.14 12.43 -30.19
CA LEU A 521 11.37 12.69 -28.97
C LEU A 521 11.52 11.57 -27.94
N PHE A 522 11.71 10.33 -28.37
CA PHE A 522 11.94 9.17 -27.50
C PHE A 522 13.37 9.11 -26.93
N ASN A 523 14.39 9.46 -27.72
CA ASN A 523 15.80 9.30 -27.34
C ASN A 523 16.35 10.44 -26.46
N VAL A 524 15.65 11.57 -26.38
CA VAL A 524 15.98 12.58 -25.38
C VAL A 524 15.52 12.02 -24.03
N ASN A 525 16.48 11.70 -23.15
CA ASN A 525 16.33 11.14 -21.79
C ASN A 525 15.48 12.01 -20.83
N THR A 526 14.35 12.57 -21.23
CA THR A 526 13.64 13.57 -20.43
C THR A 526 12.13 13.63 -20.58
N ILE A 527 11.51 12.88 -21.51
CA ILE A 527 10.05 12.91 -21.66
C ILE A 527 9.34 11.79 -20.88
N LEU A 528 10.06 10.71 -20.50
CA LEU A 528 9.46 9.47 -19.98
C LEU A 528 10.21 8.81 -18.80
N VAL A 529 10.89 9.57 -17.94
CA VAL A 529 11.43 9.03 -16.67
C VAL A 529 10.72 9.66 -15.49
#